data_AF-A0A6J1W8S7-F1
#
_entry.id   AF-A0A6J1W8S7-F1
#
_cell.length_a   1.000
_cell.length_b   1.000
_cell.length_c   1.000
_cell.angle_alpha   90.00
_cell.angle_beta   90.00
_cell.angle_gamma   90.00
#
_symmetry.space_group_name_H-M   'P 1'
#
loop_
_entity.id
_entity.type
_entity.pdbx_description
1 polymer ?
#
loop_
_entity_poly.entity_id
_entity_poly.type
_entity_poly.pdbx_seq_one_letter_code
_entity_poly.pdbx_strand_id
1 'polypeptide(L)'
;SLETILGKVVPGLESHLVEIDGDVLCLYGSGALESLDRNWSVQTAGNIVTIAFIFIDFDEIIPVLSKLKIKFPNFLHLKFKETNLTTLQQFNALAHLRRLEQLTVESEGNPVVTFTLWKFYVLFRLNHFNLQKINGSEVTQNDMIMAERLFGILAYVASSNMPYYRLISLLGDCR
;
A
#
# COMPACT_ATOMS: atom_id res chain seq x y z
N SER A 1 -5.86 -43.83 16.69
CA SER A 1 -4.77 -42.88 17.00
C SER A 1 -4.55 -42.00 15.79
N LEU A 2 -4.66 -40.69 15.96
CA LEU A 2 -4.68 -39.64 14.92
C LEU A 2 -3.32 -39.40 14.24
N GLU A 3 -2.37 -40.35 14.35
CA GLU A 3 -0.99 -40.18 13.89
C GLU A 3 -0.75 -40.71 12.46
N THR A 4 -1.73 -41.34 11.82
CA THR A 4 -1.55 -41.89 10.45
C THR A 4 -2.07 -40.94 9.35
N ILE A 5 -2.74 -39.84 9.69
CA ILE A 5 -3.20 -38.81 8.71
C ILE A 5 -2.21 -37.65 8.61
N LEU A 6 -1.25 -37.53 9.54
CA LEU A 6 -0.16 -36.54 9.47
C LEU A 6 1.01 -37.10 8.66
N GLY A 7 0.77 -37.36 7.38
CA GLY A 7 1.82 -37.64 6.41
C GLY A 7 2.75 -36.42 6.30
N LYS A 8 3.94 -36.54 6.92
CA LYS A 8 5.13 -35.71 6.67
C LYS A 8 4.89 -34.19 6.63
N VAL A 9 4.71 -33.59 7.80
CA VAL A 9 5.07 -32.17 7.95
C VAL A 9 6.59 -32.09 7.97
N VAL A 10 7.16 -31.80 6.79
CA VAL A 10 8.53 -31.31 6.67
C VAL A 10 8.60 -29.97 7.41
N PRO A 11 9.60 -29.71 8.26
CA PRO A 11 9.80 -28.38 8.83
C PRO A 11 10.31 -27.48 7.69
N GLY A 12 9.38 -26.89 6.94
CA GLY A 12 9.66 -26.13 5.73
C GLY A 12 8.45 -25.89 4.82
N LEU A 13 7.21 -25.88 5.34
CA LEU A 13 6.10 -25.29 4.58
C LEU A 13 6.29 -23.77 4.60
N GLU A 14 7.02 -23.25 3.62
CA GLU A 14 6.84 -21.86 3.22
C GLU A 14 5.40 -21.73 2.70
N SER A 15 4.50 -21.32 3.59
CA SER A 15 3.07 -21.18 3.35
C SER A 15 2.77 -19.92 2.54
N HIS A 16 3.44 -19.76 1.40
CA HIS A 16 3.15 -18.68 0.48
C HIS A 16 2.11 -19.14 -0.55
N LEU A 17 1.04 -18.37 -0.68
CA LEU A 17 -0.07 -18.68 -1.58
C LEU A 17 -0.39 -17.45 -2.43
N VAL A 18 -0.73 -17.69 -3.69
CA VAL A 18 -1.22 -16.65 -4.60
C VAL A 18 -2.55 -17.12 -5.13
N GLU A 19 -3.57 -16.31 -4.92
CA GLU A 19 -4.94 -16.59 -5.33
C GLU A 19 -5.44 -15.45 -6.21
N ILE A 20 -6.22 -15.80 -7.23
CA ILE A 20 -6.97 -14.83 -8.03
C ILE A 20 -8.44 -15.12 -7.84
N ASP A 21 -9.14 -14.14 -7.28
CA ASP A 21 -10.59 -14.14 -7.16
C ASP A 21 -11.14 -12.99 -8.01
N GLY A 22 -11.61 -13.32 -9.21
CA GLY A 22 -12.10 -12.34 -10.19
C GLY A 22 -11.02 -11.32 -10.60
N ASP A 23 -11.19 -10.07 -10.18
CA ASP A 23 -10.27 -8.94 -10.40
C ASP A 23 -9.32 -8.67 -9.22
N VAL A 24 -9.34 -9.53 -8.20
CA VAL A 24 -8.54 -9.42 -6.99
C VAL A 24 -7.39 -10.43 -7.02
N LEU A 25 -6.16 -9.93 -6.89
CA LEU A 25 -4.96 -10.74 -6.66
C LEU A 25 -4.65 -10.75 -5.16
N CYS A 26 -4.73 -11.91 -4.52
CA CYS A 26 -4.40 -12.10 -3.11
C CYS A 26 -3.01 -12.76 -2.97
N LEU A 27 -2.11 -12.08 -2.27
CA LEU A 27 -0.76 -12.53 -1.97
C LEU A 27 -0.66 -12.84 -0.48
N TYR A 28 -0.41 -14.11 -0.15
CA TYR A 28 -0.33 -14.59 1.22
C TYR A 28 1.11 -14.97 1.56
N GLY A 29 1.68 -14.37 2.62
CA GLY A 29 3.03 -14.63 3.07
C GLY A 29 4.13 -14.02 2.17
N SER A 30 5.29 -13.72 2.74
CA SER A 30 6.36 -13.00 2.04
C SER A 30 6.83 -13.67 0.74
N GLY A 31 6.88 -15.00 0.70
CA GLY A 31 7.22 -15.77 -0.51
C GLY A 31 6.26 -15.53 -1.69
N ALA A 32 5.03 -15.04 -1.45
CA ALA A 32 4.09 -14.74 -2.54
C ALA A 32 4.55 -13.53 -3.36
N LEU A 33 5.43 -12.68 -2.82
CA LEU A 33 6.01 -11.55 -3.54
C LEU A 33 6.85 -12.00 -4.75
N GLU A 34 7.47 -13.19 -4.69
CA GLU A 34 8.21 -13.76 -5.82
C GLU A 34 7.31 -14.06 -7.02
N SER A 35 6.02 -14.27 -6.80
CA SER A 35 5.05 -14.47 -7.87
C SER A 35 4.87 -13.22 -8.76
N LEU A 36 5.22 -12.04 -8.26
CA LEU A 36 5.22 -10.81 -9.04
C LEU A 36 6.27 -10.84 -10.15
N ASP A 37 7.36 -11.59 -9.96
CA ASP A 37 8.39 -11.75 -10.99
C ASP A 37 7.98 -12.76 -12.08
N ARG A 38 6.98 -13.62 -11.81
CA ARG A 38 6.44 -14.56 -12.80
C ARG A 38 5.83 -13.85 -14.02
N ASN A 39 5.74 -14.58 -15.12
CA ASN A 39 5.10 -14.10 -16.35
C ASN A 39 3.60 -14.30 -16.27
N TRP A 40 2.87 -13.23 -15.96
CA TRP A 40 1.41 -13.21 -16.00
C TRP A 40 0.91 -13.10 -17.44
N SER A 41 -0.18 -13.80 -17.76
CA SER A 41 -0.84 -13.62 -19.06
C SER A 41 -1.35 -12.19 -19.18
N VAL A 42 -1.33 -11.62 -20.39
CA VAL A 42 -1.79 -10.24 -20.64
C VAL A 42 -3.25 -10.05 -20.20
N GLN A 43 -4.08 -11.08 -20.38
CA GLN A 43 -5.49 -11.07 -19.98
C GLN A 43 -5.63 -11.02 -18.46
N THR A 44 -4.95 -11.91 -17.74
CA THR A 44 -4.97 -11.93 -16.27
C THR A 44 -4.43 -10.63 -15.69
N ALA A 45 -3.28 -10.17 -16.19
CA ALA A 45 -2.65 -8.93 -15.78
C ALA A 45 -3.53 -7.69 -16.00
N GLY A 46 -4.26 -7.67 -17.12
CA GLY A 46 -5.19 -6.59 -17.46
C GLY A 46 -6.49 -6.62 -16.66
N ASN A 47 -6.93 -7.79 -16.19
CA ASN A 47 -8.15 -7.92 -15.40
C ASN A 47 -7.96 -7.59 -13.93
N ILE A 48 -6.73 -7.65 -13.41
CA ILE A 48 -6.46 -7.35 -12.00
C ILE A 48 -6.60 -5.85 -11.74
N VAL A 49 -7.55 -5.51 -10.87
CA VAL A 49 -7.85 -4.14 -10.42
C VAL A 49 -7.44 -3.96 -8.96
N THR A 50 -7.58 -5.01 -8.15
CA THR A 50 -7.27 -4.99 -6.72
C THR A 50 -6.11 -5.93 -6.40
N ILE A 51 -5.15 -5.46 -5.61
CA ILE A 51 -4.05 -6.29 -5.09
C ILE A 51 -4.13 -6.28 -3.56
N ALA A 52 -4.22 -7.47 -2.96
CA ALA A 52 -4.30 -7.67 -1.52
C ALA A 52 -3.02 -8.35 -1.01
N PHE A 53 -2.38 -7.73 -0.03
CA PHE A 53 -1.25 -8.30 0.71
C PHE A 53 -1.74 -8.78 2.07
N ILE A 54 -1.46 -10.05 2.38
CA ILE A 54 -2.01 -10.76 3.53
C ILE A 54 -0.88 -11.51 4.25
N PHE A 55 -0.66 -11.25 5.53
CA PHE A 55 0.46 -11.83 6.30
C PHE A 55 1.85 -11.51 5.69
N ILE A 56 2.03 -10.29 5.18
CA ILE A 56 3.29 -9.83 4.58
C ILE A 56 3.68 -8.52 5.25
N ASP A 57 4.84 -8.46 5.88
CA ASP A 57 5.32 -7.22 6.49
C ASP A 57 5.39 -6.10 5.44
N PHE A 58 4.85 -4.93 5.78
CA PHE A 58 4.72 -3.82 4.84
C PHE A 58 6.07 -3.40 4.25
N ASP A 59 7.13 -3.48 5.05
CA ASP A 59 8.48 -3.13 4.63
C ASP A 59 9.00 -4.05 3.51
N GLU A 60 8.55 -5.31 3.46
CA GLU A 60 8.84 -6.25 2.37
C GLU A 60 8.04 -5.95 1.09
N ILE A 61 6.90 -5.26 1.22
CA ILE A 61 6.07 -4.86 0.08
C ILE A 61 6.69 -3.67 -0.65
N ILE A 62 7.37 -2.77 0.07
CA ILE A 62 7.92 -1.51 -0.48
C ILE A 62 8.75 -1.73 -1.75
N PRO A 63 9.73 -2.66 -1.80
CA PRO A 63 10.53 -2.90 -3.01
C PRO A 63 9.71 -3.33 -4.22
N VAL A 64 8.61 -4.08 -4.01
CA VAL A 64 7.81 -4.63 -5.11
C VAL A 64 6.75 -3.66 -5.63
N LEU A 65 6.41 -2.61 -4.90
CA LEU A 65 5.42 -1.59 -5.29
C LEU A 65 5.69 -1.03 -6.70
N SER A 66 6.95 -0.80 -7.03
CA SER A 66 7.39 -0.31 -8.35
C SER A 66 7.07 -1.29 -9.49
N LYS A 67 7.16 -2.60 -9.22
CA LYS A 67 6.90 -3.68 -10.20
C LYS A 67 5.40 -3.85 -10.47
N LEU A 68 4.55 -3.55 -9.49
CA LEU A 68 3.10 -3.76 -9.59
C LEU A 68 2.50 -3.09 -10.81
N LYS A 69 2.94 -1.86 -11.15
CA LYS A 69 2.37 -1.14 -12.29
C LYS A 69 2.76 -1.73 -13.64
N ILE A 70 3.96 -2.30 -13.72
CA ILE A 70 4.46 -2.95 -14.93
C ILE A 70 3.69 -4.26 -15.15
N LYS A 71 3.44 -5.00 -14.06
CA LYS A 71 2.78 -6.31 -14.11
C LYS A 71 1.25 -6.20 -14.21
N PHE A 72 0.66 -5.19 -13.57
CA PHE A 72 -0.79 -5.00 -13.48
C PHE A 72 -1.14 -3.55 -13.85
N PRO A 73 -1.21 -3.20 -15.14
CA PRO A 73 -1.37 -1.81 -15.56
C PRO A 73 -2.69 -1.18 -15.10
N ASN A 74 -3.70 -1.99 -14.81
CA ASN A 74 -5.05 -1.55 -14.45
C ASN A 74 -5.33 -1.59 -12.94
N PHE A 75 -4.35 -1.91 -12.10
CA PHE A 75 -4.58 -1.89 -10.65
C PHE A 75 -4.87 -0.45 -10.19
N LEU A 76 -5.90 -0.32 -9.35
CA LEU A 76 -6.37 0.94 -8.76
C LEU A 76 -6.60 0.83 -7.24
N HIS A 77 -6.58 -0.38 -6.69
CA HIS A 77 -6.87 -0.64 -5.29
C HIS A 77 -5.79 -1.51 -4.63
N LEU A 78 -5.29 -1.06 -3.48
CA LEU A 78 -4.44 -1.85 -2.59
C LEU A 78 -5.17 -2.21 -1.30
N LYS A 79 -5.07 -3.47 -0.90
CA LYS A 79 -5.55 -3.97 0.39
C LYS A 79 -4.39 -4.49 1.23
N PHE A 80 -4.38 -4.12 2.49
CA PHE A 80 -3.38 -4.52 3.47
C PHE A 80 -4.07 -5.22 4.64
N LYS A 81 -3.79 -6.51 4.82
CA LYS A 81 -4.29 -7.34 5.92
C LYS A 81 -3.10 -7.95 6.66
N GLU A 82 -3.04 -7.72 7.97
CA GLU A 82 -1.95 -8.28 8.79
C GLU A 82 -0.56 -8.01 8.21
N THR A 83 -0.33 -6.75 7.82
CA THR A 83 0.93 -6.31 7.19
C THR A 83 1.84 -5.55 8.13
N ASN A 84 1.52 -5.55 9.43
CA ASN A 84 2.33 -4.89 10.46
C ASN A 84 2.59 -3.40 10.16
N LEU A 85 1.61 -2.71 9.56
CA LEU A 85 1.67 -1.26 9.40
C LEU A 85 1.55 -0.60 10.77
N THR A 86 2.66 -0.05 11.27
CA THR A 86 2.75 0.50 12.64
C THR A 86 2.82 2.02 12.68
N THR A 87 3.40 2.65 11.65
CA THR A 87 3.65 4.09 11.65
C THR A 87 2.99 4.78 10.46
N LEU A 88 2.58 6.04 10.64
CA LEU A 88 2.03 6.85 9.54
C LEU A 88 3.03 7.03 8.39
N GLN A 89 4.32 7.12 8.71
CA GLN A 89 5.36 7.38 7.71
C GLN A 89 5.51 6.26 6.68
N GLN A 90 5.13 5.02 7.01
CA GLN A 90 5.16 3.91 6.06
C GLN A 90 4.28 4.17 4.83
N PHE A 91 3.15 4.88 4.98
CA PHE A 91 2.32 5.28 3.83
C PHE A 91 3.05 6.17 2.82
N ASN A 92 4.16 6.83 3.20
CA ASN A 92 4.95 7.63 2.28
C ASN A 92 5.55 6.76 1.16
N ALA A 93 5.80 5.48 1.41
CA ALA A 93 6.28 4.55 0.40
C ALA A 93 5.29 4.42 -0.76
N LEU A 94 3.98 4.56 -0.49
CA LEU A 94 2.94 4.52 -1.52
C LEU A 94 2.98 5.72 -2.46
N ALA A 95 3.61 6.85 -2.08
CA ALA A 95 3.68 8.03 -2.93
C ALA A 95 4.40 7.79 -4.26
N HIS A 96 5.26 6.77 -4.32
CA HIS A 96 5.98 6.36 -5.53
C HIS A 96 5.09 5.64 -6.57
N LEU A 97 3.89 5.21 -6.17
CA LEU A 97 2.92 4.62 -7.09
C LEU A 97 2.36 5.67 -8.06
N ARG A 98 1.62 5.23 -9.07
CA ARG A 98 0.90 6.12 -9.99
C ARG A 98 -0.56 5.68 -10.10
N ARG A 99 -1.48 6.60 -9.86
CA ARG A 99 -2.95 6.44 -10.03
C ARG A 99 -3.56 5.37 -9.12
N LEU A 100 -3.38 5.51 -7.81
CA LEU A 100 -4.10 4.71 -6.81
C LEU A 100 -5.43 5.41 -6.49
N GLU A 101 -6.57 4.72 -6.60
CA GLU A 101 -7.88 5.32 -6.31
C GLU A 101 -8.48 4.83 -4.99
N GLN A 102 -8.10 3.63 -4.56
CA GLN A 102 -8.64 3.01 -3.36
C GLN A 102 -7.54 2.42 -2.49
N LEU A 103 -7.68 2.60 -1.18
CA LEU A 103 -6.79 2.02 -0.18
C LEU A 103 -7.62 1.37 0.92
N THR A 104 -7.34 0.11 1.22
CA THR A 104 -7.94 -0.58 2.37
C THR A 104 -6.84 -1.10 3.28
N VAL A 105 -6.92 -0.75 4.56
CA VAL A 105 -6.06 -1.25 5.63
C VAL A 105 -6.97 -1.85 6.68
N GLU A 106 -6.92 -3.17 6.85
CA GLU A 106 -7.70 -3.85 7.89
C GLU A 106 -7.14 -3.54 9.27
N SER A 107 -8.02 -3.43 10.27
CA SER A 107 -7.62 -3.16 11.65
C SER A 107 -6.82 -4.30 12.27
N GLU A 108 -7.03 -5.53 11.80
CA GLU A 108 -6.33 -6.71 12.28
C GLU A 108 -4.90 -6.74 11.72
N GLY A 109 -3.93 -6.82 12.64
CA GLY A 109 -2.49 -6.84 12.33
C GLY A 109 -1.93 -5.57 11.69
N ASN A 110 -2.65 -4.43 11.74
CA ASN A 110 -2.13 -3.12 11.36
C ASN A 110 -2.38 -2.08 12.47
N PRO A 111 -1.46 -1.91 13.43
CA PRO A 111 -1.60 -0.94 14.52
C PRO A 111 -1.83 0.50 14.05
N VAL A 112 -1.43 0.87 12.83
CA VAL A 112 -1.65 2.22 12.29
C VAL A 112 -3.12 2.63 12.28
N VAL A 113 -4.03 1.65 12.21
CA VAL A 113 -5.49 1.91 12.19
C VAL A 113 -5.98 2.43 13.54
N THR A 114 -5.24 2.24 14.64
CA THR A 114 -5.59 2.79 15.96
C THR A 114 -5.38 4.29 16.07
N PHE A 115 -4.58 4.91 15.17
CA PHE A 115 -4.36 6.35 15.18
C PHE A 115 -5.55 7.08 14.53
N THR A 116 -6.33 7.83 15.29
CA THR A 116 -7.53 8.54 14.79
C THR A 116 -7.29 9.36 13.51
N LEU A 117 -6.10 9.91 13.34
CA LEU A 117 -5.76 10.80 12.22
C LEU A 117 -5.13 10.08 11.00
N TRP A 118 -4.99 8.75 11.01
CA TRP A 118 -4.25 8.05 9.95
C TRP A 118 -4.87 8.26 8.56
N LYS A 119 -6.21 8.27 8.45
CA LYS A 119 -6.91 8.50 7.18
C LYS A 119 -6.60 9.90 6.64
N PHE A 120 -6.69 10.93 7.48
CA PHE A 120 -6.36 12.30 7.11
C PHE A 120 -4.89 12.46 6.74
N TYR A 121 -3.98 11.76 7.43
CA TYR A 121 -2.56 11.74 7.08
C TYR A 121 -2.35 11.17 5.69
N VAL A 122 -2.98 10.03 5.37
CA VAL A 122 -2.90 9.42 4.04
C VAL A 122 -3.45 10.36 2.98
N LEU A 123 -4.62 10.96 3.19
CA LEU A 123 -5.23 11.92 2.25
C LEU A 123 -4.32 13.12 1.99
N PHE A 124 -3.71 13.66 3.04
CA PHE A 124 -2.76 14.76 2.91
C PHE A 124 -1.50 14.34 2.13
N ARG A 125 -0.89 13.22 2.52
CA ARG A 125 0.39 12.77 1.94
C ARG A 125 0.27 12.21 0.53
N LEU A 126 -0.87 11.63 0.20
CA LEU A 126 -1.18 11.03 -1.09
C LEU A 126 -2.18 11.86 -1.89
N ASN A 127 -2.25 13.17 -1.62
CA ASN A 127 -3.20 14.08 -2.26
C ASN A 127 -3.11 14.05 -3.80
N HIS A 128 -1.92 13.81 -4.36
CA HIS A 128 -1.70 13.70 -5.81
C HIS A 128 -2.41 12.50 -6.46
N PHE A 129 -2.86 11.52 -5.68
CA PHE A 129 -3.62 10.39 -6.19
C PHE A 129 -5.11 10.66 -6.31
N ASN A 130 -5.66 11.66 -5.60
CA ASN A 130 -7.10 11.88 -5.49
C ASN A 130 -7.85 10.59 -5.11
N LEU A 131 -7.45 9.98 -3.99
CA LEU A 131 -8.09 8.77 -3.47
C LEU A 131 -9.61 8.98 -3.36
N GLN A 132 -10.38 8.06 -3.95
CA GLN A 132 -11.84 8.10 -3.94
C GLN A 132 -12.41 7.33 -2.75
N LYS A 133 -11.74 6.25 -2.31
CA LYS A 133 -12.20 5.43 -1.18
C LYS A 133 -11.07 5.00 -0.25
N ILE A 134 -11.31 5.08 1.05
CA ILE A 134 -10.44 4.53 2.10
C ILE A 134 -11.24 3.61 3.02
N ASN A 135 -10.83 2.34 3.15
CA ASN A 135 -11.55 1.30 3.89
C ASN A 135 -13.03 1.20 3.51
N GLY A 136 -13.34 1.31 2.22
CA GLY A 136 -14.71 1.30 1.69
C GLY A 136 -15.52 2.59 1.94
N SER A 137 -15.02 3.54 2.74
CA SER A 137 -15.64 4.86 2.92
C SER A 137 -15.25 5.79 1.78
N GLU A 138 -16.21 6.51 1.21
CA GLU A 138 -15.94 7.54 0.19
C GLU A 138 -15.21 8.73 0.80
N VAL A 139 -14.21 9.22 0.08
CA VAL A 139 -13.44 10.41 0.46
C VAL A 139 -14.22 11.64 -0.01
N THR A 140 -14.60 12.49 0.94
CA THR A 140 -15.32 13.73 0.63
C THR A 140 -14.39 14.92 0.53
N GLN A 141 -14.85 16.01 -0.11
CA GLN A 141 -14.09 17.27 -0.12
C GLN A 141 -13.84 17.80 1.30
N ASN A 142 -14.75 17.56 2.23
CA ASN A 142 -14.57 17.96 3.63
C ASN A 142 -13.38 17.23 4.27
N ASP A 143 -13.20 15.95 3.96
CA ASP A 143 -12.06 15.17 4.46
C ASP A 143 -10.73 15.71 3.94
N MET A 144 -10.70 16.13 2.67
CA MET A 144 -9.53 16.78 2.06
C MET A 144 -9.21 18.11 2.73
N ILE A 145 -10.24 18.95 2.98
CA ILE A 145 -10.07 20.24 3.68
C ILE A 145 -9.58 20.01 5.12
N MET A 146 -10.10 19.00 5.82
CA MET A 146 -9.66 18.66 7.17
C MET A 146 -8.22 18.14 7.18
N ALA A 147 -7.85 17.27 6.24
CA ALA A 147 -6.50 16.77 6.08
C ALA A 147 -5.49 17.91 5.86
N GLU A 148 -5.82 18.86 4.98
CA GLU A 148 -5.00 20.05 4.71
C GLU A 148 -4.88 20.96 5.95
N ARG A 149 -5.97 21.14 6.71
CA ARG A 149 -5.91 21.95 7.94
C ARG A 149 -5.04 21.31 9.03
N LEU A 150 -5.12 19.99 9.17
CA LEU A 150 -4.39 19.25 10.20
C LEU A 150 -2.89 19.18 9.90
N PHE A 151 -2.53 18.90 8.64
CA PHE A 151 -1.16 18.59 8.26
C PHE A 151 -0.48 19.67 7.38
N GLY A 152 -1.24 20.55 6.74
CA GLY A 152 -0.70 21.62 5.90
C GLY A 152 0.11 22.65 6.68
N ILE A 153 -0.30 23.00 7.90
CA ILE A 153 0.48 23.88 8.78
C ILE A 153 1.80 23.21 9.19
N LEU A 154 1.77 21.90 9.48
CA LEU A 154 2.99 21.14 9.80
C LEU A 154 3.95 21.11 8.61
N ALA A 155 3.44 20.96 7.39
CA ALA A 155 4.24 21.03 6.17
C ALA A 155 4.80 22.43 5.91
N TYR A 156 4.00 23.48 6.14
CA TYR A 156 4.45 24.87 6.03
C TYR A 156 5.56 25.20 7.03
N VAL A 157 5.42 24.79 8.30
CA VAL A 157 6.46 24.99 9.31
C VAL A 157 7.72 24.17 9.01
N ALA A 158 7.56 22.94 8.52
CA ALA A 158 8.69 22.11 8.10
C ALA A 158 9.45 22.74 6.93
N SER A 159 8.76 23.35 5.96
CA SER A 159 9.37 24.01 4.81
C SER A 159 9.97 25.37 5.16
N SER A 160 9.36 26.14 6.08
CA SER A 160 9.88 27.44 6.51
C SER A 160 11.15 27.33 7.36
N ASN A 161 11.34 26.21 8.05
CA ASN A 161 12.59 25.90 8.77
C ASN A 161 13.62 25.17 7.89
N MET A 162 13.31 24.93 6.62
CA MET A 162 14.23 24.28 5.69
C MET A 162 15.22 25.32 5.14
N PRO A 163 16.54 25.11 5.27
CA PRO A 163 17.53 26.04 4.75
C PRO A 163 17.36 26.26 3.25
N TYR A 164 17.45 27.53 2.82
CA TYR A 164 17.21 27.98 1.44
C TYR A 164 18.00 27.20 0.37
N TYR A 165 19.19 26.69 0.71
CA TYR A 165 20.01 25.88 -0.21
C TYR A 165 19.39 24.50 -0.55
N ARG A 166 18.54 23.92 0.31
CA ARG A 166 17.82 22.66 0.03
C ARG A 166 16.58 22.88 -0.83
N LEU A 167 15.95 24.05 -0.73
CA LEU A 167 14.83 24.44 -1.59
C LEU A 167 15.27 24.64 -3.04
N ILE A 168 16.44 25.27 -3.27
CA ILE A 168 17.02 25.44 -4.60
C ILE A 168 17.36 24.08 -5.24
N SER A 169 17.85 23.11 -4.46
CA SER A 169 18.12 21.76 -4.97
C SER A 169 16.87 20.98 -5.37
N LEU A 170 15.70 21.28 -4.78
CA LEU A 170 14.41 20.66 -5.13
C LEU A 170 13.73 21.33 -6.33
N LEU A 171 13.95 22.63 -6.52
CA LEU A 171 13.44 23.43 -7.64
C LEU A 171 14.41 23.49 -8.83
N GLY A 172 15.58 22.83 -8.70
CA GLY A 172 16.75 23.00 -9.57
C GLY A 172 16.75 22.23 -10.89
N ASP A 173 15.76 21.36 -11.15
CA ASP A 173 15.65 20.60 -12.42
C ASP A 173 14.36 20.95 -13.18
N CYS A 174 14.06 22.24 -13.32
CA CYS A 174 13.21 22.75 -14.40
C CYS A 174 14.07 23.60 -15.35
N ARG A 175 14.82 22.92 -16.23
CA ARG A 175 15.40 23.52 -17.43
C ARG A 175 15.12 22.64 -18.63
#